data_AF-A0A6A6PPG0-F1
#
_entry.id   AF-A0A6A6PPG0-F1
#
_cell.length_a   1.000
_cell.length_b   1.000
_cell.length_c   1.000
_cell.angle_alpha   90.00
_cell.angle_beta   90.00
_cell.angle_gamma   90.00
#
_symmetry.space_group_name_H-M   'P 1'
#
loop_
_entity.id
_entity.type
_entity.pdbx_description
1 polymer ?
#
loop_
_entity_poly.entity_id
_entity_poly.type
_entity_poly.pdbx_seq_one_letter_code
_entity_poly.pdbx_strand_id
1 'polypeptide(L)'
;MTVLASHDFPDIAASISGHSCYSHFILSRYLDPEHLPNMVDIEEANVHFTKSNITAKWTAKEDLSILQLAEKAGLKPLFGCRSAMCGTCEVKLLKGRVYGPEGDFPKGIFICHSYPATAEIEIEL
;
A
#
# COMPACT_ATOMS: atom_id res chain seq x y z
N MET A 1 -46.91 33.58 -21.40
CA MET A 1 -47.24 32.17 -21.13
C MET A 1 -45.95 31.37 -21.28
N THR A 2 -45.35 30.96 -20.15
CA THR A 2 -44.83 29.61 -19.78
C THR A 2 -44.64 28.64 -20.97
N VAL A 3 -43.57 27.87 -21.24
CA VAL A 3 -42.34 27.33 -20.61
C VAL A 3 -41.51 26.73 -21.78
N LEU A 4 -40.19 26.53 -21.74
CA LEU A 4 -39.50 25.38 -21.15
C LEU A 4 -37.98 25.57 -21.29
N ALA A 5 -37.28 25.05 -20.29
CA ALA A 5 -35.84 24.90 -20.23
C ALA A 5 -35.31 23.92 -21.29
N SER A 6 -34.08 24.13 -21.72
CA SER A 6 -32.94 23.26 -21.39
C SER A 6 -31.86 23.41 -22.45
N HIS A 7 -30.68 23.74 -21.95
CA HIS A 7 -29.43 23.81 -22.67
C HIS A 7 -29.08 22.46 -23.31
N ASP A 8 -28.62 22.49 -24.57
CA ASP A 8 -27.64 21.52 -25.05
C ASP A 8 -26.89 22.11 -26.26
N PHE A 9 -25.64 22.53 -26.02
CA PHE A 9 -24.59 22.80 -27.01
C PHE A 9 -23.26 22.58 -26.27
N PRO A 10 -22.15 22.18 -26.92
CA PRO A 10 -22.01 21.59 -28.25
C PRO A 10 -21.10 20.34 -28.33
N ASP A 11 -21.29 19.69 -29.47
CA ASP A 11 -20.40 18.79 -30.20
C ASP A 11 -18.98 19.36 -30.48
N ILE A 12 -18.11 18.46 -30.94
CA ILE A 12 -16.86 18.65 -31.73
C ILE A 12 -15.54 18.95 -31.00
N ALA A 13 -14.80 17.84 -30.81
CA ALA A 13 -13.39 17.62 -31.11
C ALA A 13 -12.39 18.80 -31.10
N ALA A 14 -11.44 18.72 -30.19
CA ALA A 14 -10.10 19.25 -30.39
C ALA A 14 -9.06 18.18 -30.00
N SER A 15 -8.46 17.55 -31.01
CA SER A 15 -7.17 16.91 -30.88
C SER A 15 -6.16 17.92 -30.34
N ILE A 16 -5.81 17.79 -29.07
CA ILE A 16 -4.62 18.43 -28.50
C ILE A 16 -3.62 17.34 -28.13
N SER A 17 -2.66 17.22 -29.02
CA SER A 17 -1.30 16.76 -28.80
C SER A 17 -0.81 16.98 -27.37
N GLY A 18 -0.53 15.85 -26.70
CA GLY A 18 0.30 15.74 -25.50
C GLY A 18 -0.27 16.43 -24.27
N HIS A 19 -0.66 15.66 -23.25
CA HIS A 19 -0.35 15.96 -21.84
C HIS A 19 -0.80 14.79 -20.94
N SER A 20 0.18 14.21 -20.25
CA SER A 20 0.11 13.51 -18.97
C SER A 20 -0.92 12.37 -18.80
N CYS A 21 -0.37 11.15 -18.81
CA CYS A 21 -0.97 9.86 -18.46
C CYS A 21 -1.67 9.74 -17.09
N TYR A 22 -1.76 10.81 -16.28
CA TYR A 22 -2.01 10.65 -14.85
C TYR A 22 -3.46 10.93 -14.40
N SER A 23 -4.24 11.73 -15.13
CA SER A 23 -5.46 12.31 -14.54
C SER A 23 -6.75 11.50 -14.77
N HIS A 24 -6.86 10.74 -15.86
CA HIS A 24 -8.12 10.01 -16.15
C HIS A 24 -8.21 8.65 -15.44
N PHE A 25 -7.09 8.02 -15.10
CA PHE A 25 -7.10 6.67 -14.51
C PHE A 25 -7.43 6.66 -13.02
N ILE A 26 -7.28 7.80 -12.33
CA ILE A 26 -7.45 7.91 -10.87
C ILE A 26 -8.92 8.04 -10.45
N LEU A 27 -9.80 8.58 -11.31
CA LEU A 27 -11.20 8.83 -10.94
C LEU A 27 -12.13 7.61 -11.12
N SER A 28 -11.83 6.70 -12.05
CA SER A 28 -12.66 5.50 -12.26
C SER A 28 -12.36 4.35 -11.29
N ARG A 29 -11.22 4.39 -10.59
CA ARG A 29 -10.81 3.33 -9.65
C ARG A 29 -11.22 3.61 -8.20
N TYR A 30 -11.88 4.74 -7.95
CA TYR A 30 -12.26 5.23 -6.61
C TYR A 30 -13.77 5.10 -6.32
N LEU A 31 -14.54 4.46 -7.21
CA LEU A 31 -15.99 4.32 -7.12
C LEU A 31 -16.47 2.87 -6.98
N ASP A 32 -15.60 1.95 -6.55
CA ASP A 32 -15.98 0.57 -6.23
C ASP A 32 -15.65 0.28 -4.75
N PRO A 33 -16.63 0.35 -3.82
CA PRO A 33 -16.41 0.18 -2.37
C PRO A 33 -16.14 -1.27 -1.91
N GLU A 34 -15.82 -2.21 -2.80
CA GLU A 34 -15.81 -3.64 -2.44
C GLU A 34 -14.76 -4.53 -3.15
N HIS A 35 -13.76 -3.97 -3.85
CA HIS A 35 -12.74 -4.82 -4.51
C HIS A 35 -11.30 -4.44 -4.18
N LEU A 36 -10.70 -5.18 -3.25
CA LEU A 36 -9.47 -5.94 -3.49
C LEU A 36 -9.48 -7.18 -2.58
N PRO A 37 -9.31 -8.40 -3.11
CA PRO A 37 -9.18 -9.59 -2.28
C PRO A 37 -7.88 -9.46 -1.50
N ASN A 38 -8.00 -9.28 -0.18
CA ASN A 38 -6.91 -9.55 0.73
C ASN A 38 -6.59 -11.04 0.55
N MET A 39 -5.54 -11.36 -0.23
CA MET A 39 -4.91 -12.69 -0.24
C MET A 39 -4.11 -12.88 1.03
N VAL A 40 -4.70 -12.53 2.16
CA VAL A 40 -4.10 -12.62 3.48
C VAL A 40 -5.09 -13.45 4.27
N ASP A 41 -4.76 -14.73 4.47
CA ASP A 41 -5.54 -15.71 5.25
C ASP A 41 -5.68 -15.31 6.73
N ILE A 42 -5.11 -14.17 7.13
CA ILE A 42 -5.13 -13.65 8.49
C ILE A 42 -5.85 -12.29 8.54
N GLU A 43 -6.81 -12.16 9.45
CA GLU A 43 -7.52 -10.89 9.66
C GLU A 43 -6.71 -9.91 10.52
N GLU A 44 -5.83 -10.44 11.36
CA GLU A 44 -4.96 -9.68 12.24
C GLU A 44 -3.60 -10.35 12.43
N ALA A 45 -2.58 -9.52 12.64
CA ALA A 45 -1.23 -9.98 12.95
C ALA A 45 -0.56 -9.10 14.00
N ASN A 46 0.30 -9.67 14.83
CA ASN A 46 1.18 -8.95 15.71
C ASN A 46 2.56 -8.83 15.06
N VAL A 47 3.00 -7.60 14.84
CA VAL A 47 4.29 -7.28 14.25
C VAL A 47 5.19 -6.77 15.37
N HIS A 48 6.22 -7.54 15.71
CA HIS A 48 7.21 -7.16 16.71
C HIS A 48 8.47 -6.59 16.05
N PHE A 49 8.76 -5.33 16.33
CA PHE A 49 9.95 -4.61 15.91
C PHE A 49 11.02 -4.77 16.98
N THR A 50 11.94 -5.73 16.81
CA THR A 50 12.86 -6.15 17.88
C THR A 50 13.94 -5.13 18.21
N LYS A 51 14.35 -4.29 17.26
CA LYS A 51 15.38 -3.26 17.47
C LYS A 51 14.81 -2.08 18.25
N SER A 52 13.55 -1.76 17.99
CA SER A 52 12.81 -0.70 18.67
C SER A 52 12.04 -1.18 19.90
N ASN A 53 11.96 -2.49 20.13
CA ASN A 53 11.20 -3.15 21.20
C ASN A 53 9.72 -2.69 21.24
N ILE A 54 9.12 -2.52 20.06
CA ILE A 54 7.73 -2.08 19.89
C ILE A 54 6.95 -3.19 19.21
N THR A 55 5.72 -3.44 19.67
CA THR A 55 4.79 -4.35 19.00
C THR A 55 3.61 -3.56 18.48
N ALA A 56 3.29 -3.72 17.19
CA ALA A 56 2.13 -3.12 16.57
C ALA A 56 1.16 -4.19 16.09
N LYS A 57 -0.14 -3.93 16.28
CA LYS A 57 -1.21 -4.78 15.75
C LYS A 57 -1.51 -4.33 14.32
N TRP A 58 -1.34 -5.25 13.38
CA TRP A 58 -1.77 -5.13 12.00
C TRP A 58 -3.16 -5.73 11.84
N THR A 59 -4.01 -5.10 11.03
CA THR A 59 -5.31 -5.66 10.66
C THR A 59 -5.53 -5.57 9.15
N ALA A 60 -6.13 -6.60 8.56
CA ALA A 60 -6.41 -6.65 7.12
C ALA A 60 -7.35 -5.52 6.66
N LYS A 61 -8.20 -5.02 7.57
CA LYS A 61 -9.10 -3.88 7.31
C LYS A 61 -8.36 -2.58 7.02
N GLU A 62 -7.17 -2.40 7.58
CA GLU A 62 -6.39 -1.18 7.38
C GLU A 62 -5.53 -1.23 6.12
N ASP A 63 -5.30 -2.43 5.56
CA ASP A 63 -4.51 -2.68 4.34
C ASP A 63 -3.13 -1.98 4.35
N LEU A 64 -2.50 -1.90 5.53
CA LEU A 64 -1.23 -1.19 5.69
C LEU A 64 -0.05 -2.09 5.35
N SER A 65 0.95 -1.57 4.67
CA SER A 65 2.25 -2.23 4.60
C SER A 65 2.94 -2.25 5.97
N ILE A 66 3.90 -3.16 6.17
CA ILE A 66 4.72 -3.20 7.40
C ILE A 66 5.43 -1.86 7.65
N LEU A 67 5.86 -1.16 6.58
CA LEU A 67 6.42 0.19 6.67
C LEU A 67 5.43 1.17 7.31
N GLN A 68 4.20 1.25 6.78
CA GLN A 68 3.19 2.18 7.28
C GLN A 68 2.76 1.85 8.71
N LEU A 69 2.73 0.56 9.06
CA LEU A 69 2.48 0.12 10.43
C LEU A 69 3.59 0.61 11.38
N ALA A 70 4.85 0.49 10.97
CA ALA A 70 5.99 1.00 11.73
C ALA A 70 5.93 2.53 11.89
N GLU A 71 5.63 3.25 10.82
CA GLU A 71 5.44 4.72 10.86
C GLU A 71 4.30 5.10 11.83
N LYS A 72 3.16 4.38 11.79
CA LYS A 72 2.03 4.58 12.70
C LYS A 72 2.36 4.27 14.15
N ALA A 73 3.27 3.32 14.39
CA ALA A 73 3.81 3.01 15.71
C ALA A 73 4.83 4.05 16.21
N GLY A 74 5.13 5.08 15.41
CA GLY A 74 6.09 6.15 15.74
C GLY A 74 7.53 5.82 15.36
N LEU A 75 7.78 4.72 14.65
CA LEU A 75 9.10 4.37 14.14
C LEU A 75 9.43 5.18 12.89
N LYS A 76 10.73 5.34 12.63
CA LYS A 76 11.24 6.00 11.43
C LYS A 76 12.16 5.05 10.65
N PRO A 77 11.63 3.96 10.09
CA PRO A 77 12.39 3.08 9.20
C PRO A 77 12.95 3.85 8.00
N LEU A 78 14.09 3.39 7.50
CA LEU A 78 14.65 3.89 6.24
C LEU A 78 13.75 3.46 5.08
N PHE A 79 13.37 4.40 4.22
CA PHE A 79 12.64 4.13 2.99
C PHE A 79 13.16 5.03 1.85
N GLY A 80 12.99 4.56 0.61
CA GLY A 80 13.37 5.29 -0.60
C GLY A 80 12.23 5.32 -1.61
N CYS A 81 12.17 4.31 -2.49
CA CYS A 81 11.23 4.28 -3.62
C CYS A 81 9.80 3.82 -3.30
N ARG A 82 9.58 3.12 -2.17
CA ARG A 82 8.28 2.48 -1.82
C ARG A 82 7.73 1.50 -2.87
N SER A 83 8.58 0.99 -3.77
CA SER A 83 8.21 0.03 -4.81
C SER A 83 9.06 -1.25 -4.77
N ALA A 84 9.78 -1.50 -3.67
CA ALA A 84 10.73 -2.61 -3.51
C ALA A 84 11.87 -2.67 -4.56
N MET A 85 12.18 -1.55 -5.23
CA MET A 85 13.21 -1.51 -6.28
C MET A 85 14.56 -0.96 -5.79
N CYS A 86 14.56 -0.12 -4.76
CA CYS A 86 15.77 0.59 -4.31
C CYS A 86 16.55 -0.11 -3.19
N GLY A 87 16.01 -1.18 -2.61
CA GLY A 87 16.66 -1.90 -1.51
C GLY A 87 16.63 -1.20 -0.14
N THR A 88 16.38 0.11 -0.07
CA THR A 88 16.49 0.88 1.18
C THR A 88 15.56 0.43 2.31
N CYS A 89 14.40 -0.13 1.96
CA CYS A 89 13.39 -0.60 2.92
C CYS A 89 13.60 -2.09 3.29
N GLU A 90 14.76 -2.67 2.99
CA GLU A 90 15.05 -4.06 3.34
C GLU A 90 15.34 -4.22 4.83
N VAL A 91 14.63 -5.14 5.48
CA VAL A 91 14.89 -5.53 6.88
C VAL A 91 14.93 -7.04 6.99
N LYS A 92 15.55 -7.54 8.05
CA LYS A 92 15.62 -8.97 8.32
C LYS A 92 14.36 -9.47 9.04
N LEU A 93 13.73 -10.49 8.48
CA LEU A 93 12.66 -11.25 9.13
C LEU A 93 13.29 -12.30 10.06
N LEU A 94 13.00 -12.18 11.35
CA LEU A 94 13.50 -13.06 12.40
C LEU A 94 12.57 -14.27 12.59
N LYS A 95 11.25 -14.02 12.59
CA LYS A 95 10.22 -15.05 12.77
C LYS A 95 8.96 -14.74 11.97
N GLY A 96 8.23 -15.80 11.60
CA GLY A 96 6.98 -15.72 10.88
C GLY A 96 7.17 -15.75 9.36
N ARG A 97 6.12 -15.37 8.62
CA ARG A 97 6.17 -15.20 7.17
C ARG A 97 5.49 -13.90 6.77
N VAL A 98 5.93 -13.35 5.65
CA VAL A 98 5.33 -12.16 5.03
C VAL A 98 5.03 -12.47 3.57
N TYR A 99 4.00 -11.82 3.03
CA TYR A 99 3.74 -11.73 1.61
C TYR A 99 4.50 -10.55 1.05
N GLY A 100 5.31 -10.77 0.02
CA GLY A 100 6.06 -9.71 -0.64
C GLY A 100 7.31 -10.23 -1.35
N PRO A 101 8.00 -9.36 -2.08
CA PRO A 101 9.29 -9.69 -2.66
C PRO A 101 10.34 -9.93 -1.56
N GLU A 102 11.11 -11.00 -1.73
CA GLU A 102 12.28 -11.31 -0.91
C GLU A 102 13.46 -10.44 -1.35
N GLY A 103 14.27 -10.00 -0.39
CA GLY A 103 15.45 -9.18 -0.61
C GLY A 103 16.73 -9.99 -0.84
N ASP A 104 17.85 -9.27 -0.92
CA ASP A 104 19.17 -9.84 -1.14
C ASP A 104 19.73 -10.53 0.12
N PHE A 105 19.32 -10.10 1.33
CA PHE A 105 19.75 -10.72 2.57
C PHE A 105 19.03 -12.05 2.84
N PRO A 106 19.66 -12.98 3.59
CA PRO A 106 18.95 -14.17 4.05
C PRO A 106 17.79 -13.77 4.97
N LYS A 107 16.56 -14.07 4.52
CA LYS A 107 15.30 -13.59 5.14
C LYS A 107 15.13 -12.06 5.09
N GLY A 108 15.73 -11.40 4.10
CA GLY A 108 15.50 -9.98 3.81
C GLY A 108 14.11 -9.78 3.22
N ILE A 109 13.38 -8.80 3.73
CA ILE A 109 12.04 -8.45 3.26
C ILE A 109 11.95 -6.94 3.04
N PHE A 110 11.25 -6.52 1.99
CA PHE A 110 11.03 -5.11 1.70
C PHE A 110 9.78 -4.61 2.43
N ILE A 111 9.92 -3.99 3.61
CA ILE A 111 8.77 -3.59 4.46
C ILE A 111 7.80 -2.63 3.77
N CYS A 112 8.27 -1.92 2.75
CA CYS A 112 7.48 -0.99 1.98
C CYS A 112 6.47 -1.65 1.02
N HIS A 113 6.59 -2.96 0.77
CA HIS A 113 5.69 -3.73 -0.08
C HIS A 113 5.36 -5.11 0.54
N SER A 114 5.68 -5.30 1.82
CA SER A 114 5.45 -6.56 2.53
C SER A 114 4.26 -6.46 3.48
N TYR A 115 3.50 -7.55 3.56
CA TYR A 115 2.33 -7.73 4.43
C TYR A 115 2.52 -8.99 5.28
N PRO A 116 1.99 -9.05 6.50
CA PRO A 116 2.11 -10.25 7.32
C PRO A 116 1.34 -11.43 6.69
N ALA A 117 1.97 -12.60 6.67
CA ALA A 117 1.36 -13.85 6.21
C ALA A 117 1.04 -14.81 7.38
N THR A 118 1.51 -14.49 8.58
CA THR A 118 1.23 -15.21 9.82
C THR A 118 0.74 -14.25 10.90
N ALA A 119 -0.05 -14.75 11.84
CA ALA A 119 -0.61 -13.96 12.96
C ALA A 119 0.47 -13.35 13.87
N GLU A 120 1.70 -13.83 13.80
CA GLU A 120 2.85 -13.28 14.51
C GLU A 120 4.04 -13.19 13.55
N ILE A 121 4.70 -12.02 13.51
CA ILE A 121 5.96 -11.81 12.80
C ILE A 121 6.93 -11.01 13.68
N GLU A 122 8.21 -11.32 13.57
CA GLU A 122 9.29 -10.59 14.26
C GLU A 122 10.28 -10.08 13.22
N ILE A 123 10.56 -8.78 13.22
CA ILE A 123 11.47 -8.13 12.26
C ILE A 123 12.50 -7.28 12.99
N GLU A 124 13.69 -7.21 12.42
CA GLU A 124 14.83 -6.48 12.99
C GLU A 124 14.77 -4.98 12.71
N LEU A 125 13.74 -4.31 13.26
CA LEU A 125 13.48 -2.88 13.14
C LEU A 125 13.24 -2.20 14.49
#